data_AF-A0AB33CS09-F1
#
_entry.id   AF-A0AB33CS09-F1
#
_cell.length_a   1.000
_cell.length_b   1.000
_cell.length_c   1.000
_cell.angle_alpha   90.00
_cell.angle_beta   90.00
_cell.angle_gamma   90.00
#
_symmetry.space_group_name_H-M   'P 1'
#
loop_
_entity.id
_entity.type
_entity.pdbx_description
1 polymer ?
#
loop_
_entity_poly.entity_id
_entity_poly.type
_entity_poly.pdbx_seq_one_letter_code
_entity_poly.pdbx_strand_id
1 'polypeptide(L)'
;MDSAQAEILVASLLGKEVGGWHVDSFLGKGKSAVVLACSRGSESGAIKVFHPELVERYGRATQLERILREKSLIGTSHPNLVRILDGGDCQKTGYLHVVMERIPHPNMHDVLSNIPFEMIPSLMAQIASAARFLEDRNLVHRDIKPENIAISSDFSQAILLDLGVLRPIGLSNLTDLDQRSFIGTLRYGSPEFLQRQEEDDTEGWRAVTFYQLGAVLHDLLMKRVLFEDESEPFSCLVRAVIDKVPYIHGDNARCVTLANHCLTKNPTTRLELVSWDRFQSLVVDEIPSLTLARDRIRQRQKYFQIAATQNKPVELSPRLIRKILDDVCNRIESRVAALMNDLQAFPLRSTHSIKNVEQRISETCIQFEKDEQKGIPFRIAILIRVALLDDNLGKPIFRAEAAAACADKDVPVDKLPPSVPIHTGELELLLDSACFEGIFVSSLDDAYTRIEQGKLPEEDEIVALTVQQGAA
;
A
#
# COMPACT_ATOMS: atom_id res chain seq x y z
N MET A 1 8.35 29.94 -8.14
CA MET A 1 9.50 30.70 -8.65
C MET A 1 10.03 29.99 -9.88
N ASP A 2 10.09 30.67 -11.01
CA ASP A 2 10.77 30.13 -12.20
C ASP A 2 12.31 30.24 -12.06
N SER A 3 13.07 29.74 -13.04
CA SER A 3 14.54 29.81 -12.99
C SER A 3 15.10 31.22 -13.08
N ALA A 4 14.47 32.10 -13.87
CA ALA A 4 14.96 33.46 -14.08
C ALA A 4 14.79 34.30 -12.81
N GLN A 5 13.65 34.19 -12.14
CA GLN A 5 13.40 34.83 -10.83
C GLN A 5 14.41 34.37 -9.77
N ALA A 6 14.74 33.07 -9.75
CA ALA A 6 15.72 32.53 -8.83
C ALA A 6 17.12 33.11 -9.10
N GLU A 7 17.56 33.15 -10.36
CA GLU A 7 18.86 33.71 -10.74
C GLU A 7 18.99 35.19 -10.35
N ILE A 8 17.96 35.99 -10.60
CA ILE A 8 17.93 37.42 -10.21
C ILE A 8 18.04 37.56 -8.68
N LEU A 9 17.25 36.79 -7.93
CA LEU A 9 17.28 36.83 -6.47
C LEU A 9 18.66 36.41 -5.93
N VAL A 10 19.22 35.33 -6.44
CA VAL A 10 20.57 34.84 -6.07
C VAL A 10 21.62 35.92 -6.36
N ALA A 11 21.65 36.47 -7.57
CA ALA A 11 22.61 37.51 -7.95
C ALA A 11 22.50 38.76 -7.06
N SER A 12 21.29 39.09 -6.59
CA SER A 12 21.06 40.21 -5.68
C SER A 12 21.52 39.95 -4.25
N LEU A 13 21.75 38.69 -3.86
CA LEU A 13 22.07 38.26 -2.49
C LEU A 13 23.52 37.82 -2.30
N LEU A 14 24.17 37.27 -3.34
CA LEU A 14 25.55 36.79 -3.25
C LEU A 14 26.51 37.87 -2.75
N GLY A 15 27.37 37.51 -1.79
CA GLY A 15 28.34 38.41 -1.16
C GLY A 15 27.74 39.46 -0.21
N LYS A 16 26.41 39.46 -0.01
CA LYS A 16 25.73 40.35 0.94
C LYS A 16 25.43 39.65 2.25
N GLU A 17 25.04 40.43 3.24
CA GLU A 17 24.53 39.94 4.50
C GLU A 17 23.00 39.94 4.54
N VAL A 18 22.42 38.83 4.99
CA VAL A 18 20.99 38.69 5.29
C VAL A 18 20.86 38.19 6.73
N GLY A 19 20.20 38.96 7.61
CA GLY A 19 20.05 38.58 9.02
C GLY A 19 21.38 38.43 9.78
N GLY A 20 22.44 39.10 9.33
CA GLY A 20 23.79 38.96 9.90
C GLY A 20 24.58 37.73 9.41
N TRP A 21 24.07 37.03 8.39
CA TRP A 21 24.75 35.92 7.72
C TRP A 21 25.25 36.35 6.35
N HIS A 22 26.55 36.19 6.09
CA HIS A 22 27.16 36.43 4.79
C HIS A 22 26.75 35.33 3.82
N VAL A 23 26.28 35.70 2.64
CA VAL A 23 25.81 34.75 1.61
C VAL A 23 26.99 34.35 0.71
N ASP A 24 27.41 33.09 0.80
CA ASP A 24 28.63 32.59 0.16
C ASP A 24 28.37 32.09 -1.27
N SER A 25 27.35 31.24 -1.46
CA SER A 25 27.08 30.58 -2.75
C SER A 25 25.64 30.07 -2.87
N PHE A 26 25.23 29.71 -4.08
CA PHE A 26 23.94 29.08 -4.34
C PHE A 26 23.96 27.58 -4.05
N LEU A 27 22.94 27.08 -3.35
CA LEU A 27 22.78 25.64 -3.07
C LEU A 27 21.59 25.03 -3.81
N GLY A 28 20.50 25.76 -3.95
CA GLY A 28 19.31 25.25 -4.63
C GLY A 28 18.14 26.23 -4.59
N LYS A 29 17.06 25.88 -5.29
CA LYS A 29 15.82 26.66 -5.28
C LYS A 29 14.62 25.75 -5.01
N GLY A 30 13.72 26.24 -4.17
CA GLY A 30 12.38 25.70 -4.03
C GLY A 30 11.36 26.56 -4.77
N LYS A 31 10.08 26.19 -4.68
CA LYS A 31 9.01 27.01 -5.26
C LYS A 31 8.90 28.39 -4.60
N SER A 32 9.17 28.47 -3.30
CA SER A 32 8.93 29.63 -2.45
C SER A 32 10.17 30.40 -2.00
N ALA A 33 11.35 29.81 -2.15
CA ALA A 33 12.58 30.37 -1.63
C ALA A 33 13.79 29.88 -2.44
N VAL A 34 14.88 30.62 -2.34
CA VAL A 34 16.22 30.15 -2.71
C VAL A 34 16.95 29.70 -1.45
N VAL A 35 17.78 28.67 -1.57
CA VAL A 35 18.64 28.17 -0.51
C VAL A 35 20.08 28.47 -0.89
N LEU A 36 20.79 29.14 -0.01
CA LEU A 36 22.14 29.66 -0.24
C LEU A 36 23.05 29.17 0.90
N ALA A 37 24.32 28.92 0.61
CA ALA A 37 25.32 28.73 1.65
C ALA A 37 25.58 30.07 2.33
N CYS A 38 25.75 30.05 3.65
CA CYS A 38 26.03 31.26 4.40
C CYS A 38 26.95 31.01 5.59
N SER A 39 27.57 32.08 6.06
CA SER A 39 28.51 32.07 7.18
C SER A 39 28.32 33.26 8.11
N ARG A 40 28.57 33.05 9.40
CA ARG A 40 28.60 34.10 10.43
C ARG A 40 29.75 33.82 11.39
N GLY A 41 30.85 34.55 11.22
CA GLY A 41 32.10 34.26 11.93
C GLY A 41 32.64 32.88 11.53
N SER A 42 32.79 31.98 12.49
CA SER A 42 33.20 30.59 12.25
C SER A 42 32.03 29.61 12.02
N GLU A 43 30.79 30.07 12.19
CA GLU A 43 29.60 29.23 11.99
C GLU A 43 29.20 29.24 10.50
N SER A 44 28.89 28.06 9.95
CA SER A 44 28.40 27.91 8.57
C SER A 44 27.01 27.28 8.57
N GLY A 45 26.19 27.63 7.58
CA GLY A 45 24.82 27.17 7.46
C GLY A 45 24.26 27.29 6.05
N ALA A 46 22.98 26.97 5.93
CA ALA A 46 22.18 27.19 4.74
C ALA A 46 21.08 28.21 5.07
N ILE A 47 21.00 29.29 4.31
CA ILE A 47 19.98 30.33 4.45
C ILE A 47 18.92 30.16 3.36
N LYS A 48 17.68 29.93 3.79
CA LYS A 48 16.48 29.92 2.95
C LYS A 48 15.92 31.33 2.91
N VAL A 49 15.93 31.97 1.75
CA VAL A 49 15.42 33.34 1.54
C VAL A 49 14.14 33.29 0.72
N PHE A 50 13.04 33.77 1.29
CA PHE A 50 11.71 33.69 0.67
C PHE A 50 11.52 34.75 -0.42
N HIS A 51 10.83 34.36 -1.49
CA HIS A 51 10.57 35.26 -2.61
C HIS A 51 9.57 36.37 -2.22
N PRO A 52 9.86 37.66 -2.51
CA PRO A 52 8.97 38.77 -2.17
C PRO A 52 7.54 38.61 -2.68
N GLU A 53 7.36 38.24 -3.96
CA GLU A 53 6.02 38.10 -4.55
C GLU A 53 5.18 37.02 -3.86
N LEU A 54 5.80 35.96 -3.33
CA LEU A 54 5.07 34.90 -2.62
C LEU A 54 4.77 35.31 -1.18
N VAL A 55 5.68 36.04 -0.54
CA VAL A 55 5.43 36.65 0.77
C VAL A 55 4.28 37.66 0.67
N GLU A 56 4.21 38.44 -0.40
CA GLU A 56 3.11 39.38 -0.67
C GLU A 56 1.80 38.63 -0.92
N ARG A 57 1.82 37.60 -1.79
CA ARG A 57 0.64 36.78 -2.11
C ARG A 57 0.03 36.08 -0.90
N TYR A 58 0.85 35.50 -0.01
CA TYR A 58 0.39 34.73 1.15
C TYR A 58 0.33 35.54 2.45
N GLY A 59 0.77 36.80 2.41
CA GLY A 59 0.85 37.69 3.56
C GLY A 59 2.17 37.56 4.35
N ARG A 60 2.85 38.70 4.53
CA ARG A 60 4.11 38.77 5.28
C ARG A 60 3.97 38.30 6.73
N ALA A 61 2.89 38.69 7.40
CA ALA A 61 2.62 38.29 8.78
C ALA A 61 2.49 36.76 8.93
N THR A 62 1.71 36.12 8.05
CA THR A 62 1.58 34.66 7.96
C THR A 62 2.93 33.97 7.78
N GLN A 63 3.76 34.48 6.86
CA GLN A 63 5.07 33.88 6.63
C GLN A 63 6.02 34.09 7.82
N LEU A 64 5.94 35.24 8.51
CA LEU A 64 6.71 35.48 9.72
C LEU A 64 6.29 34.54 10.86
N GLU A 65 4.99 34.27 11.04
CA GLU A 65 4.52 33.28 12.01
C GLU A 65 5.10 31.89 11.74
N ARG A 66 5.20 31.48 10.47
CA ARG A 66 5.84 30.20 10.09
C ARG A 66 7.32 30.18 10.48
N ILE A 67 8.03 31.26 10.20
CA ILE A 67 9.44 31.41 10.59
C ILE A 67 9.58 31.34 12.12
N LEU A 68 8.67 31.98 12.87
CA LEU A 68 8.67 31.91 14.34
C LEU A 68 8.43 30.49 14.86
N ARG A 69 7.61 29.68 14.18
CA ARG A 69 7.43 28.26 14.50
C ARG A 69 8.72 27.47 14.27
N GLU A 70 9.40 27.67 13.15
CA GLU A 70 10.70 27.03 12.90
C GLU A 70 11.73 27.42 13.98
N LYS A 71 11.78 28.70 14.34
CA LYS A 71 12.65 29.21 15.40
C LYS A 71 12.35 28.64 16.78
N SER A 72 11.13 28.13 17.04
CA SER A 72 10.80 27.50 18.33
C SER A 72 11.65 26.26 18.61
N LEU A 73 12.30 25.69 17.58
CA LEU A 73 13.22 24.56 17.71
C LEU A 73 14.67 24.99 18.01
N ILE A 74 14.99 26.28 17.98
CA ILE A 74 16.33 26.78 18.35
C ILE A 74 16.63 26.38 19.80
N GLY A 75 17.82 25.83 20.04
CA GLY A 75 18.22 25.31 21.35
C GLY A 75 17.78 23.88 21.61
N THR A 76 17.06 23.25 20.68
CA THR A 76 16.78 21.82 20.68
C THR A 76 17.55 21.14 19.55
N SER A 77 17.83 19.84 19.71
CA SER A 77 18.56 19.06 18.71
C SER A 77 18.08 17.62 18.70
N HIS A 78 18.00 17.04 17.50
CA HIS A 78 17.78 15.61 17.30
C HIS A 78 18.72 15.16 16.15
N PRO A 79 19.42 14.02 16.26
CA PRO A 79 20.43 13.60 15.28
C PRO A 79 19.91 13.37 13.86
N ASN A 80 18.59 13.18 13.71
CA ASN A 80 17.91 12.94 12.44
C ASN A 80 16.98 14.08 12.02
N LEU A 81 17.14 15.28 12.58
CA LEU A 81 16.36 16.47 12.23
C LEU A 81 17.29 17.64 12.01
N VAL A 82 17.09 18.39 10.91
CA VAL A 82 17.90 19.57 10.62
C VAL A 82 17.79 20.61 11.74
N ARG A 83 18.93 21.11 12.20
CA ARG A 83 19.00 22.14 13.24
C ARG A 83 18.72 23.54 12.66
N ILE A 84 17.79 24.26 13.28
CA ILE A 84 17.57 25.68 13.00
C ILE A 84 18.58 26.52 13.79
N LEU A 85 19.26 27.44 13.09
CA LEU A 85 20.28 28.33 13.64
C LEU A 85 19.72 29.73 13.91
N ASP A 86 18.93 30.24 12.97
CA ASP A 86 18.42 31.62 13.01
C ASP A 86 17.21 31.79 12.08
N GLY A 87 16.61 32.97 12.09
CA GLY A 87 15.60 33.36 11.11
C GLY A 87 14.87 34.63 11.52
N GLY A 88 14.15 35.21 10.57
CA GLY A 88 13.28 36.35 10.82
C GLY A 88 13.17 37.31 9.64
N ASP A 89 12.91 38.56 9.98
CA ASP A 89 12.77 39.66 9.04
C ASP A 89 14.07 40.47 8.98
N CYS A 90 14.77 40.41 7.84
CA CYS A 90 15.97 41.20 7.62
C CYS A 90 15.61 42.64 7.24
N GLN A 91 15.64 43.57 8.20
CA GLN A 91 15.31 44.99 7.97
C GLN A 91 16.16 45.65 6.88
N LYS A 92 17.43 45.23 6.72
CA LYS A 92 18.37 45.81 5.73
C LYS A 92 18.02 45.44 4.30
N THR A 93 17.56 44.21 4.06
CA THR A 93 17.27 43.70 2.71
C THR A 93 15.77 43.55 2.43
N GLY A 94 14.92 43.64 3.46
CA GLY A 94 13.49 43.40 3.38
C GLY A 94 13.08 41.93 3.24
N TYR A 95 14.04 41.01 3.15
CA TYR A 95 13.76 39.59 2.96
C TYR A 95 13.45 38.87 4.28
N LEU A 96 12.45 38.01 4.22
CA LEU A 96 12.23 36.99 5.24
C LEU A 96 13.19 35.82 4.99
N HIS A 97 13.74 35.25 6.06
CA HIS A 97 14.71 34.16 5.95
C HIS A 97 14.67 33.19 7.13
N VAL A 98 15.17 31.98 6.90
CA VAL A 98 15.48 30.97 7.93
C VAL A 98 16.89 30.47 7.67
N VAL A 99 17.69 30.36 8.73
CA VAL A 99 19.03 29.77 8.67
C VAL A 99 19.00 28.44 9.40
N MET A 100 19.50 27.40 8.73
CA MET A 100 19.61 26.05 9.25
C MET A 100 21.02 25.53 9.06
N GLU A 101 21.36 24.44 9.72
CA GLU A 101 22.64 23.78 9.48
C GLU A 101 22.74 23.31 8.02
N ARG A 102 23.94 23.39 7.46
CA ARG A 102 24.19 22.92 6.10
C ARG A 102 24.41 21.42 6.13
N ILE A 103 23.50 20.67 5.50
CA ILE A 103 23.62 19.22 5.34
C ILE A 103 24.33 18.89 4.02
N PRO A 104 25.56 18.32 4.03
CA PRO A 104 26.34 18.06 2.82
C PRO A 104 26.01 16.69 2.21
N HIS A 105 24.72 16.36 2.12
CA HIS A 105 24.25 15.05 1.69
C HIS A 105 23.13 15.20 0.64
N PRO A 106 23.07 14.31 -0.37
CA PRO A 106 21.96 14.30 -1.32
C PRO A 106 20.64 13.95 -0.60
N ASN A 107 19.52 14.34 -1.19
CA ASN A 107 18.22 13.89 -0.70
C ASN A 107 17.95 12.42 -1.12
N MET A 108 17.05 11.76 -0.41
CA MET A 108 16.70 10.34 -0.60
C MET A 108 16.10 10.08 -1.97
N HIS A 109 15.38 11.05 -2.56
CA HIS A 109 14.83 10.92 -3.91
C HIS A 109 15.94 10.69 -4.95
N ASP A 110 16.99 11.50 -4.89
CA ASP A 110 18.10 11.46 -5.87
C ASP A 110 18.95 10.18 -5.77
N VAL A 111 18.97 9.53 -4.61
CA VAL A 111 19.75 8.30 -4.37
C VAL A 111 18.88 7.06 -4.16
N LEU A 112 17.58 7.14 -4.42
CA LEU A 112 16.60 6.10 -4.07
C LEU A 112 16.99 4.71 -4.58
N SER A 113 17.43 4.65 -5.84
CA SER A 113 17.86 3.43 -6.54
C SER A 113 19.14 2.83 -5.96
N ASN A 114 19.99 3.65 -5.33
CA ASN A 114 21.29 3.24 -4.79
C ASN A 114 21.23 2.80 -3.33
N ILE A 115 20.15 3.13 -2.60
CA ILE A 115 20.01 2.76 -1.19
C ILE A 115 19.87 1.23 -1.07
N PRO A 116 20.78 0.53 -0.37
CA PRO A 116 20.68 -0.92 -0.19
C PRO A 116 19.45 -1.32 0.65
N PHE A 117 18.85 -2.48 0.37
CA PHE A 117 17.64 -2.94 1.05
C PHE A 117 17.86 -3.15 2.56
N GLU A 118 19.05 -3.57 2.94
CA GLU A 118 19.49 -3.77 4.32
C GLU A 118 19.53 -2.47 5.15
N MET A 119 19.66 -1.30 4.49
CA MET A 119 19.70 -0.01 5.17
C MET A 119 18.32 0.56 5.45
N ILE A 120 17.28 0.10 4.73
CA ILE A 120 15.90 0.60 4.83
C ILE A 120 15.37 0.58 6.28
N PRO A 121 15.50 -0.51 7.07
CA PRO A 121 15.09 -0.53 8.47
C PRO A 121 15.65 0.63 9.31
N SER A 122 16.96 0.84 9.22
CA SER A 122 17.68 1.86 10.00
C SER A 122 17.25 3.27 9.59
N LEU A 123 17.22 3.54 8.28
CA LEU A 123 16.82 4.84 7.73
C LEU A 123 15.38 5.19 8.15
N MET A 124 14.45 4.25 8.08
CA MET A 124 13.07 4.50 8.50
C MET A 124 12.93 4.73 10.02
N ALA A 125 13.67 3.99 10.84
CA ALA A 125 13.67 4.20 12.29
C ALA A 125 14.17 5.60 12.66
N GLN A 126 15.19 6.09 11.96
CA GLN A 126 15.76 7.42 12.15
C GLN A 126 14.76 8.54 11.79
N ILE A 127 14.07 8.44 10.65
CA ILE A 127 13.09 9.45 10.24
C ILE A 127 11.83 9.40 11.12
N ALA A 128 11.38 8.20 11.53
CA ALA A 128 10.31 8.07 12.49
C ALA A 128 10.68 8.67 13.86
N SER A 129 11.95 8.53 14.30
CA SER A 129 12.44 9.17 15.53
C SER A 129 12.38 10.70 15.46
N ALA A 130 12.78 11.28 14.32
CA ALA A 130 12.68 12.73 14.10
C ALA A 130 11.23 13.22 14.11
N ALA A 131 10.31 12.48 13.49
CA ALA A 131 8.89 12.81 13.47
C ALA A 131 8.27 12.72 14.87
N ARG A 132 8.60 11.68 15.65
CA ARG A 132 8.18 11.53 17.05
C ARG A 132 8.70 12.68 17.92
N PHE A 133 9.95 13.09 17.73
CA PHE A 133 10.53 14.22 18.45
C PHE A 133 9.76 15.54 18.25
N LEU A 134 9.21 15.76 17.05
CA LEU A 134 8.33 16.89 16.76
C LEU A 134 6.97 16.72 17.44
N GLU A 135 6.38 15.52 17.36
CA GLU A 135 5.09 15.22 18.02
C GLU A 135 5.16 15.45 19.54
N ASP A 136 6.25 15.03 20.19
CA ASP A 136 6.50 15.24 21.63
C ASP A 136 6.56 16.75 22.01
N ARG A 137 6.68 17.64 21.02
CA ARG A 137 6.65 19.10 21.15
C ARG A 137 5.36 19.73 20.64
N ASN A 138 4.33 18.92 20.38
CA ASN A 138 3.07 19.32 19.75
C ASN A 138 3.26 19.97 18.37
N LEU A 139 4.27 19.51 17.62
CA LEU A 139 4.58 19.96 16.27
C LEU A 139 4.43 18.80 15.28
N VAL A 140 4.01 19.10 14.07
CA VAL A 140 3.97 18.13 12.96
C VAL A 140 4.64 18.70 11.71
N HIS A 141 5.36 17.84 10.98
CA HIS A 141 6.10 18.22 9.77
C HIS A 141 5.19 18.50 8.58
N ARG A 142 4.18 17.66 8.33
CA ARG A 142 3.22 17.72 7.19
C ARG A 142 3.77 17.51 5.79
N ASP A 143 5.07 17.46 5.57
CA ASP A 143 5.65 17.19 4.24
C ASP A 143 6.82 16.19 4.31
N ILE A 144 6.65 15.07 5.02
CA ILE A 144 7.66 14.00 5.00
C ILE A 144 7.59 13.26 3.66
N LYS A 145 8.69 13.30 2.91
CA LYS A 145 8.86 12.67 1.59
C LYS A 145 10.36 12.53 1.26
N PRO A 146 10.74 11.72 0.25
CA PRO A 146 12.14 11.48 -0.08
C PRO A 146 12.97 12.75 -0.39
N GLU A 147 12.38 13.77 -1.00
CA GLU A 147 13.05 15.04 -1.32
C GLU A 147 13.42 15.85 -0.06
N ASN A 148 12.72 15.63 1.05
CA ASN A 148 12.94 16.30 2.33
C ASN A 148 13.75 15.45 3.31
N ILE A 149 14.39 14.37 2.85
CA ILE A 149 15.23 13.52 3.70
C ILE A 149 16.63 13.46 3.11
N ALA A 150 17.64 13.98 3.81
CA ALA A 150 19.04 13.86 3.40
C ALA A 150 19.62 12.51 3.83
N ILE A 151 20.49 11.92 2.99
CA ILE A 151 21.08 10.60 3.21
C ILE A 151 22.59 10.67 3.10
N SER A 152 23.31 10.26 4.15
CA SER A 152 24.78 10.20 4.13
C SER A 152 25.28 9.24 3.06
N SER A 153 26.52 9.47 2.58
CA SER A 153 27.10 8.69 1.48
C SER A 153 27.30 7.20 1.78
N ASP A 154 27.39 6.85 3.06
CA ASP A 154 27.47 5.48 3.57
C ASP A 154 26.10 4.90 3.97
N PHE A 155 25.01 5.64 3.72
CA PHE A 155 23.63 5.31 4.06
C PHE A 155 23.38 5.07 5.56
N SER A 156 24.30 5.47 6.44
CA SER A 156 24.18 5.25 7.89
C SER A 156 23.29 6.29 8.59
N GLN A 157 23.09 7.46 7.97
CA GLN A 157 22.36 8.58 8.55
C GLN A 157 21.30 9.14 7.58
N ALA A 158 20.10 9.32 8.11
CA ALA A 158 18.98 10.01 7.52
C ALA A 158 18.65 11.27 8.33
N ILE A 159 18.48 12.42 7.68
CA ILE A 159 18.16 13.69 8.34
C ILE A 159 16.92 14.30 7.68
N LEU A 160 15.87 14.51 8.45
CA LEU A 160 14.66 15.18 8.01
C LEU A 160 14.91 16.69 7.87
N LEU A 161 14.62 17.22 6.69
CA LEU A 161 14.81 18.61 6.26
C LEU A 161 13.48 19.35 6.11
N ASP A 162 13.56 20.64 5.83
CA ASP A 162 12.44 21.56 5.49
C ASP A 162 11.35 21.70 6.56
N LEU A 163 11.69 22.39 7.64
CA LEU A 163 10.77 22.73 8.73
C LEU A 163 9.79 23.86 8.38
N GLY A 164 9.83 24.42 7.15
CA GLY A 164 8.96 25.51 6.71
C GLY A 164 7.47 25.17 6.60
N VAL A 165 7.14 23.89 6.78
CA VAL A 165 5.79 23.32 6.80
C VAL A 165 5.32 22.97 8.21
N LEU A 166 6.12 23.22 9.25
CA LEU A 166 5.77 22.92 10.64
C LEU A 166 4.44 23.55 11.07
N ARG A 167 3.65 22.76 11.79
CA ARG A 167 2.36 23.20 12.34
C ARG A 167 2.22 22.77 13.81
N PRO A 168 1.74 23.67 14.69
CA PRO A 168 1.30 23.29 16.03
C PRO A 168 0.02 22.43 15.96
N ILE A 169 -0.10 21.48 16.87
CA ILE A 169 -1.30 20.63 17.01
C ILE A 169 -2.36 21.37 17.84
N GLY A 170 -3.64 21.34 17.43
CA GLY A 170 -4.76 21.91 18.20
C GLY A 170 -4.94 23.42 18.08
N LEU A 171 -4.25 24.08 17.14
CA LEU A 171 -4.35 25.52 16.90
C LEU A 171 -4.91 25.78 15.48
N SER A 172 -6.21 25.53 15.30
CA SER A 172 -6.96 25.57 14.03
C SER A 172 -7.00 26.95 13.34
N ASN A 173 -6.71 28.03 14.06
CA ASN A 173 -6.75 29.42 13.54
C ASN A 173 -5.48 29.89 12.82
N LEU A 174 -4.47 29.02 12.70
CA LEU A 174 -3.18 29.37 12.12
C LEU A 174 -3.14 29.13 10.60
N THR A 175 -3.61 30.12 9.85
CA THR A 175 -3.16 30.52 8.49
C THR A 175 -2.56 29.43 7.55
N ASP A 176 -3.24 28.30 7.34
CA ASP A 176 -2.76 27.23 6.45
C ASP A 176 -3.81 26.78 5.42
N LEU A 177 -4.63 27.72 4.93
CA LEU A 177 -5.59 27.45 3.85
C LEU A 177 -4.92 27.31 2.47
N ASP A 178 -3.71 27.86 2.27
CA ASP A 178 -3.23 28.24 0.93
C ASP A 178 -2.01 27.47 0.35
N GLN A 179 -1.42 26.49 1.04
CA GLN A 179 -0.25 25.73 0.53
C GLN A 179 -0.59 24.55 -0.42
N ARG A 180 -1.83 24.45 -0.90
CA ARG A 180 -2.42 23.20 -1.44
C ARG A 180 -2.12 22.90 -2.92
N SER A 181 -1.12 23.52 -3.52
CA SER A 181 -0.85 23.35 -4.95
C SER A 181 0.53 22.76 -5.21
N PHE A 182 0.71 21.48 -4.89
CA PHE A 182 1.81 20.71 -5.44
C PHE A 182 1.34 19.33 -5.91
N ILE A 183 1.21 19.20 -7.23
CA ILE A 183 0.74 18.03 -7.97
C ILE A 183 1.53 16.74 -7.68
N GLY A 184 2.87 16.81 -7.60
CA GLY A 184 3.73 15.63 -7.37
C GLY A 184 3.88 15.16 -5.91
N THR A 185 3.60 16.02 -4.93
CA THR A 185 3.70 15.75 -3.48
C THR A 185 2.45 15.06 -2.96
N LEU A 186 1.32 15.15 -3.67
CA LEU A 186 0.04 14.63 -3.19
C LEU A 186 0.08 13.12 -2.92
N ARG A 187 0.95 12.37 -3.59
CA ARG A 187 1.13 10.93 -3.35
C ARG A 187 1.57 10.63 -1.91
N TYR A 188 2.29 11.55 -1.27
CA TYR A 188 2.70 11.45 0.13
C TYR A 188 1.65 12.06 1.08
N GLY A 189 0.66 12.79 0.58
CA GLY A 189 -0.46 13.27 1.39
C GLY A 189 -1.44 12.14 1.70
N SER A 190 -1.84 11.98 2.96
CA SER A 190 -2.87 11.01 3.33
C SER A 190 -4.24 11.39 2.73
N PRO A 191 -5.17 10.42 2.56
CA PRO A 191 -6.52 10.68 2.05
C PRO A 191 -7.24 11.80 2.82
N GLU A 192 -7.22 11.74 4.14
CA GLU A 192 -7.87 12.72 5.01
C GLU A 192 -7.23 14.11 4.87
N PHE A 193 -5.90 14.19 4.68
CA PHE A 193 -5.20 15.46 4.51
C PHE A 193 -5.50 16.11 3.16
N LEU A 194 -5.65 15.29 2.10
CA LEU A 194 -6.11 15.77 0.79
C LEU A 194 -7.54 16.29 0.85
N GLN A 195 -8.41 15.61 1.60
CA GLN A 195 -9.84 15.93 1.70
C GLN A 195 -10.16 17.01 2.74
N ARG A 196 -9.19 17.46 3.55
CA ARG A 196 -9.39 18.39 4.68
C ARG A 196 -10.25 17.80 5.80
N GLN A 197 -10.08 16.51 6.06
CA GLN A 197 -10.85 15.74 7.03
C GLN A 197 -9.95 15.21 8.16
N GLU A 198 -8.69 15.64 8.21
CA GLU A 198 -7.81 15.36 9.34
C GLU A 198 -8.34 15.99 10.63
N GLU A 199 -8.29 15.24 11.73
CA GLU A 199 -8.58 15.76 13.07
C GLU A 199 -7.43 16.66 13.53
N ASP A 200 -7.74 17.83 14.07
CA ASP A 200 -6.72 18.78 14.56
C ASP A 200 -6.29 18.46 15.99
N ASP A 201 -5.87 17.23 16.23
CA ASP A 201 -5.32 16.77 17.49
C ASP A 201 -4.10 15.87 17.26
N THR A 202 -3.53 15.33 18.35
CA THR A 202 -2.31 14.54 18.25
C THR A 202 -2.51 13.26 17.44
N GLU A 203 -3.67 12.61 17.56
CA GLU A 203 -3.93 11.35 16.88
C GLU A 203 -4.18 11.56 15.39
N GLY A 204 -4.96 12.58 15.02
CA GLY A 204 -5.18 12.96 13.62
C GLY A 204 -3.86 13.28 12.90
N TRP A 205 -3.01 14.13 13.47
CA TRP A 205 -1.71 14.45 12.87
C TRP A 205 -0.72 13.28 12.88
N ARG A 206 -0.79 12.40 13.88
CA ARG A 206 -0.02 11.15 13.91
C ARG A 206 -0.43 10.22 12.76
N ALA A 207 -1.73 10.10 12.48
CA ALA A 207 -2.22 9.30 11.37
C ALA A 207 -1.70 9.80 10.02
N VAL A 208 -1.73 11.12 9.79
CA VAL A 208 -1.17 11.76 8.59
C VAL A 208 0.33 11.47 8.48
N THR A 209 1.06 11.60 9.58
CA THR A 209 2.51 11.36 9.63
C THR A 209 2.86 9.90 9.33
N PHE A 210 2.10 8.95 9.87
CA PHE A 210 2.29 7.52 9.56
C PHE A 210 2.08 7.20 8.09
N TYR A 211 1.10 7.81 7.43
CA TYR A 211 0.92 7.65 5.98
C TYR A 211 2.15 8.12 5.21
N GLN A 212 2.69 9.29 5.57
CA GLN A 212 3.89 9.85 4.93
C GLN A 212 5.11 8.94 5.08
N LEU A 213 5.33 8.42 6.30
CA LEU A 213 6.37 7.41 6.55
C LEU A 213 6.13 6.13 5.74
N GLY A 214 4.88 5.70 5.61
CA GLY A 214 4.49 4.56 4.76
C GLY A 214 4.80 4.78 3.29
N ALA A 215 4.54 5.97 2.77
CA ALA A 215 4.83 6.33 1.38
C ALA A 215 6.35 6.36 1.11
N VAL A 216 7.14 6.92 2.04
CA VAL A 216 8.62 6.85 1.95
C VAL A 216 9.12 5.41 1.99
N LEU A 217 8.57 4.58 2.88
CA LEU A 217 8.93 3.16 2.97
C LEU A 217 8.55 2.38 1.70
N HIS A 218 7.40 2.68 1.11
CA HIS A 218 7.03 2.13 -0.20
C HIS A 218 8.11 2.45 -1.24
N ASP A 219 8.52 3.71 -1.36
CA ASP A 219 9.47 4.12 -2.39
C ASP A 219 10.82 3.43 -2.21
N LEU A 220 11.26 3.28 -0.95
CA LEU A 220 12.48 2.55 -0.60
C LEU A 220 12.43 1.06 -0.99
N LEU A 221 11.27 0.41 -0.80
CA LEU A 221 11.06 -1.01 -1.12
C LEU A 221 10.87 -1.25 -2.62
N MET A 222 10.13 -0.37 -3.28
CA MET A 222 9.75 -0.54 -4.68
C MET A 222 10.74 0.12 -5.64
N LYS A 223 11.67 0.93 -5.12
CA LYS A 223 12.65 1.72 -5.89
C LYS A 223 12.01 2.66 -6.92
N ARG A 224 10.76 3.03 -6.69
CA ARG A 224 9.95 3.93 -7.51
C ARG A 224 8.91 4.62 -6.67
N VAL A 225 8.43 5.77 -7.13
CA VAL A 225 7.49 6.60 -6.37
C VAL A 225 6.10 5.96 -6.25
N LEU A 226 5.46 6.14 -5.09
CA LEU A 226 4.12 5.64 -4.79
C LEU A 226 3.08 6.15 -5.79
N PHE A 227 2.36 5.26 -6.48
CA PHE A 227 1.39 5.59 -7.54
C PHE A 227 2.00 6.26 -8.78
N GLU A 228 3.21 5.86 -9.18
CA GLU A 228 3.87 6.36 -10.39
C GLU A 228 2.99 6.21 -11.64
N ASP A 229 2.37 5.04 -11.82
CA ASP A 229 1.58 4.72 -13.02
C ASP A 229 0.26 5.51 -13.11
N GLU A 230 -0.18 6.09 -11.98
CA GLU A 230 -1.40 6.88 -11.86
C GLU A 230 -1.13 8.38 -11.88
N SER A 231 0.11 8.79 -12.15
CA SER A 231 0.51 10.20 -12.12
C SER A 231 -0.24 11.05 -13.15
N GLU A 232 -0.68 10.45 -14.26
CA GLU A 232 -1.36 11.14 -15.36
C GLU A 232 -2.64 10.40 -15.82
N PRO A 233 -3.76 11.11 -16.03
CA PRO A 233 -3.99 12.51 -15.67
C PRO A 233 -4.03 12.72 -14.15
N PHE A 234 -3.79 13.94 -13.69
CA PHE A 234 -3.78 14.32 -12.26
C PHE A 234 -4.93 13.75 -11.40
N SER A 235 -6.14 13.67 -11.95
CA SER A 235 -7.31 13.10 -11.24
C SER A 235 -7.14 11.62 -10.89
N CYS A 236 -6.39 10.86 -11.68
CA CYS A 236 -6.03 9.47 -11.38
C CYS A 236 -5.15 9.39 -10.14
N LEU A 237 -4.17 10.27 -9.99
CA LEU A 237 -3.28 10.29 -8.82
C LEU A 237 -4.07 10.59 -7.55
N VAL A 238 -4.93 11.61 -7.58
CA VAL A 238 -5.79 11.97 -6.45
C VAL A 238 -6.68 10.79 -6.07
N ARG A 239 -7.31 10.14 -7.06
CA ARG A 239 -8.13 8.95 -6.82
C ARG A 239 -7.32 7.77 -6.29
N ALA A 240 -6.09 7.57 -6.77
CA ALA A 240 -5.22 6.50 -6.29
C ALA A 240 -4.83 6.72 -4.82
N VAL A 241 -4.52 7.96 -4.44
CA VAL A 241 -4.26 8.31 -3.05
C VAL A 241 -5.47 8.02 -2.17
N ILE A 242 -6.69 8.36 -2.61
CA ILE A 242 -7.91 8.17 -1.82
C ILE A 242 -8.32 6.69 -1.75
N ASP A 243 -8.39 6.01 -2.90
CA ASP A 243 -9.09 4.73 -3.03
C ASP A 243 -8.15 3.52 -3.25
N LYS A 244 -6.98 3.72 -3.89
CA LYS A 244 -6.16 2.60 -4.36
C LYS A 244 -5.24 2.08 -3.26
N VAL A 245 -5.33 0.78 -2.97
CA VAL A 245 -4.34 0.07 -2.16
C VAL A 245 -3.10 -0.20 -3.04
N PRO A 246 -1.91 0.30 -2.68
CA PRO A 246 -0.70 0.05 -3.44
C PRO A 246 -0.23 -1.40 -3.29
N TYR A 247 0.30 -1.98 -4.37
CA TYR A 247 0.95 -3.27 -4.33
C TYR A 247 2.41 -3.09 -3.87
N ILE A 248 2.78 -3.71 -2.75
CA ILE A 248 4.09 -3.58 -2.13
C ILE A 248 4.71 -4.96 -1.95
N HIS A 249 5.92 -5.15 -2.47
CA HIS A 249 6.69 -6.38 -2.29
C HIS A 249 8.13 -6.07 -1.89
N GLY A 250 8.82 -7.08 -1.36
CA GLY A 250 10.22 -6.99 -0.95
C GLY A 250 10.59 -8.12 0.01
N ASP A 251 11.88 -8.39 0.14
CA ASP A 251 12.39 -9.53 0.90
C ASP A 251 12.16 -9.39 2.43
N ASN A 252 12.16 -8.15 2.93
CA ASN A 252 11.90 -7.88 4.33
C ASN A 252 10.39 -7.78 4.62
N ALA A 253 9.80 -8.91 5.02
CA ALA A 253 8.38 -9.00 5.35
C ALA A 253 7.92 -8.03 6.45
N ARG A 254 8.80 -7.61 7.39
CA ARG A 254 8.47 -6.61 8.42
C ARG A 254 8.26 -5.25 7.79
N CYS A 255 9.17 -4.83 6.91
CA CYS A 255 9.05 -3.57 6.17
C CYS A 255 7.81 -3.56 5.28
N VAL A 256 7.56 -4.63 4.52
CA VAL A 256 6.38 -4.74 3.65
C VAL A 256 5.08 -4.66 4.48
N THR A 257 5.01 -5.36 5.61
CA THR A 257 3.83 -5.31 6.49
C THR A 257 3.63 -3.91 7.07
N LEU A 258 4.69 -3.25 7.53
CA LEU A 258 4.60 -1.91 8.08
C LEU A 258 4.17 -0.89 7.00
N ALA A 259 4.71 -0.97 5.79
CA ALA A 259 4.32 -0.11 4.68
C ALA A 259 2.82 -0.22 4.38
N ASN A 260 2.30 -1.46 4.29
CA ASN A 260 0.86 -1.70 4.08
C ASN A 260 0.00 -1.14 5.22
N HIS A 261 0.42 -1.32 6.47
CA HIS A 261 -0.31 -0.78 7.63
C HIS A 261 -0.31 0.76 7.63
N CYS A 262 0.82 1.39 7.33
CA CYS A 262 0.94 2.84 7.21
C CYS A 262 0.09 3.41 6.07
N LEU A 263 0.00 2.71 4.93
CA LEU A 263 -0.75 3.14 3.75
C LEU A 263 -2.23 2.73 3.78
N THR A 264 -2.70 2.21 4.93
CA THR A 264 -4.13 1.99 5.19
C THR A 264 -4.89 3.32 5.09
N LYS A 265 -5.97 3.34 4.31
CA LYS A 265 -6.62 4.60 3.90
C LYS A 265 -7.36 5.31 5.01
N ASN A 266 -8.12 4.60 5.84
CA ASN A 266 -8.80 5.24 6.95
C ASN A 266 -7.84 5.43 8.16
N PRO A 267 -7.78 6.65 8.72
CA PRO A 267 -6.79 7.06 9.71
C PRO A 267 -6.95 6.35 11.06
N THR A 268 -8.18 6.11 11.52
CA THR A 268 -8.46 5.46 12.80
C THR A 268 -7.83 4.07 12.87
N THR A 269 -8.04 3.25 11.84
CA THR A 269 -7.39 1.94 11.77
C THR A 269 -5.89 2.04 11.57
N ARG A 270 -5.41 3.01 10.78
CA ARG A 270 -3.98 3.21 10.61
C ARG A 270 -3.31 3.38 11.97
N LEU A 271 -3.93 4.13 12.88
CA LEU A 271 -3.50 4.30 14.27
C LEU A 271 -3.59 3.01 15.11
N GLU A 272 -4.57 2.14 14.85
CA GLU A 272 -4.64 0.83 15.53
C GLU A 272 -3.56 -0.15 15.05
N LEU A 273 -3.10 -0.01 13.81
CA LEU A 273 -2.16 -0.92 13.15
C LEU A 273 -0.69 -0.47 13.24
N VAL A 274 -0.45 0.81 13.52
CA VAL A 274 0.87 1.43 13.50
C VAL A 274 1.13 2.15 14.81
N SER A 275 2.33 1.97 15.35
CA SER A 275 2.84 2.74 16.48
C SER A 275 4.28 3.15 16.22
N TRP A 276 4.75 4.18 16.93
CA TRP A 276 6.15 4.64 16.83
C TRP A 276 7.16 3.51 17.06
N ASP A 277 6.88 2.60 18.00
CA ASP A 277 7.78 1.50 18.35
C ASP A 277 7.91 0.46 17.21
N ARG A 278 6.95 0.38 16.29
CA ARG A 278 7.06 -0.51 15.11
C ARG A 278 8.16 -0.09 14.15
N PHE A 279 8.51 1.20 14.11
CA PHE A 279 9.65 1.67 13.31
C PHE A 279 10.97 1.28 13.97
N GLN A 280 11.05 1.34 15.31
CA GLN A 280 12.26 0.98 16.06
C GLN A 280 12.52 -0.54 16.02
N SER A 281 11.47 -1.37 16.06
CA SER A 281 11.60 -2.83 15.99
C SER A 281 12.01 -3.36 14.61
N LEU A 282 12.12 -2.50 13.58
CA LEU A 282 12.72 -2.87 12.30
C LEU A 282 14.23 -3.14 12.43
N VAL A 283 14.91 -2.42 13.32
CA VAL A 283 16.39 -2.44 13.46
C VAL A 283 16.84 -3.52 14.44
N VAL A 284 15.95 -3.96 15.33
CA VAL A 284 16.26 -5.01 16.29
C VAL A 284 16.07 -6.38 15.63
N ASP A 285 17.13 -7.19 15.61
CA ASP A 285 17.01 -8.64 15.41
C ASP A 285 16.44 -9.23 16.70
N GLU A 286 15.11 -9.22 16.82
CA GLU A 286 14.46 -9.75 18.00
C GLU A 286 14.61 -11.27 18.08
N ILE A 287 15.18 -11.74 19.19
CA ILE A 287 15.14 -13.13 19.63
C ILE A 287 13.66 -13.59 19.59
N PRO A 288 13.36 -14.77 19.01
CA PRO A 288 11.99 -15.23 18.85
C PRO A 288 11.34 -15.48 20.22
N SER A 289 10.57 -14.50 20.72
CA SER A 289 9.71 -14.67 21.89
C SER A 289 8.29 -15.01 21.45
N LEU A 290 7.69 -16.00 22.10
CA LEU A 290 6.30 -16.43 21.88
C LEU A 290 5.29 -15.28 22.01
N THR A 291 5.61 -14.27 22.83
CA THR A 291 4.78 -13.07 23.04
C THR A 291 4.73 -12.21 21.79
N LEU A 292 5.88 -11.94 21.16
CA LEU A 292 5.96 -11.15 19.92
C LEU A 292 5.32 -11.88 18.74
N ALA A 293 5.47 -13.21 18.65
CA ALA A 293 4.79 -14.02 17.63
C ALA A 293 3.25 -13.95 17.80
N ARG A 294 2.76 -14.03 19.04
CA ARG A 294 1.33 -13.87 19.35
C ARG A 294 0.82 -12.47 19.05
N ASP A 295 1.60 -11.43 19.33
CA ASP A 295 1.22 -10.05 19.00
C ASP A 295 1.19 -9.83 17.48
N ARG A 296 2.14 -10.42 16.71
CA ARG A 296 2.09 -10.43 15.24
C ARG A 296 0.84 -11.14 14.71
N ILE A 297 0.45 -12.28 15.29
CA ILE A 297 -0.77 -13.00 14.91
C ILE A 297 -2.01 -12.17 15.25
N ARG A 298 -2.09 -11.59 16.45
CA ARG A 298 -3.21 -10.72 16.87
C ARG A 298 -3.30 -9.47 16.01
N GLN A 299 -2.18 -8.87 15.64
CA GLN A 299 -2.14 -7.70 14.76
C GLN A 299 -2.52 -8.07 13.32
N ARG A 300 -2.10 -9.23 12.80
CA ARG A 300 -2.59 -9.74 11.50
C ARG A 300 -4.08 -10.06 11.55
N GLN A 301 -4.57 -10.66 12.63
CA GLN A 301 -6.00 -10.92 12.84
C GLN A 301 -6.78 -9.61 12.91
N LYS A 302 -6.28 -8.59 13.62
CA LYS A 302 -6.84 -7.24 13.61
C LYS A 302 -6.77 -6.62 12.22
N TYR A 303 -5.63 -6.67 11.52
CA TYR A 303 -5.53 -6.21 10.14
C TYR A 303 -6.55 -6.89 9.22
N PHE A 304 -6.77 -8.20 9.32
CA PHE A 304 -7.79 -8.90 8.54
C PHE A 304 -9.22 -8.57 8.99
N GLN A 305 -9.46 -8.43 10.29
CA GLN A 305 -10.75 -8.05 10.86
C GLN A 305 -11.09 -6.59 10.52
N ILE A 306 -10.08 -5.75 10.38
CA ILE A 306 -10.19 -4.35 10.04
C ILE A 306 -10.23 -4.14 8.52
N ALA A 307 -9.45 -4.86 7.73
CA ALA A 307 -9.62 -4.93 6.27
C ALA A 307 -11.04 -5.41 5.91
N ALA A 308 -11.60 -6.32 6.71
CA ALA A 308 -13.00 -6.75 6.61
C ALA A 308 -14.04 -5.71 7.07
N THR A 309 -13.66 -4.66 7.82
CA THR A 309 -14.57 -3.58 8.29
C THR A 309 -14.33 -2.21 7.64
N GLN A 310 -13.15 -1.95 7.09
CA GLN A 310 -12.78 -0.74 6.34
C GLN A 310 -13.06 -0.83 4.85
N ASN A 311 -13.13 -2.05 4.31
CA ASN A 311 -13.89 -2.25 3.10
C ASN A 311 -15.37 -2.15 3.49
N LYS A 312 -15.94 -0.94 3.44
CA LYS A 312 -17.18 -0.89 2.66
C LYS A 312 -16.73 -1.43 1.31
N PRO A 313 -17.20 -2.62 0.87
CA PRO A 313 -16.89 -3.03 -0.47
C PRO A 313 -17.28 -1.83 -1.33
N VAL A 314 -16.42 -1.41 -2.24
CA VAL A 314 -16.97 -0.86 -3.46
C VAL A 314 -17.94 -1.95 -3.86
N GLU A 315 -19.23 -1.72 -3.66
CA GLU A 315 -20.24 -2.65 -4.09
C GLU A 315 -20.03 -2.66 -5.59
N LEU A 316 -19.23 -3.62 -6.06
CA LEU A 316 -19.01 -3.82 -7.46
C LEU A 316 -20.41 -3.91 -8.01
N SER A 317 -20.73 -3.00 -8.93
CA SER A 317 -22.07 -2.99 -9.51
C SER A 317 -22.43 -4.43 -9.87
N PRO A 318 -23.68 -4.89 -9.68
CA PRO A 318 -24.06 -6.26 -10.01
C PRO A 318 -23.63 -6.69 -11.43
N ARG A 319 -23.44 -5.72 -12.33
CA ARG A 319 -22.85 -5.89 -13.66
C ARG A 319 -21.40 -6.36 -13.65
N LEU A 320 -20.55 -5.81 -12.78
CA LEU A 320 -19.13 -6.17 -12.69
C LEU A 320 -18.94 -7.51 -11.97
N ILE A 321 -19.69 -7.79 -10.90
CA ILE A 321 -19.73 -9.13 -10.28
C ILE A 321 -20.19 -10.17 -11.30
N ARG A 322 -21.28 -9.88 -12.03
CA ARG A 322 -21.75 -10.75 -13.11
C ARG A 322 -20.64 -11.01 -14.13
N LYS A 323 -19.92 -9.98 -14.58
CA LYS A 323 -18.81 -10.12 -15.54
C LYS A 323 -17.67 -10.99 -14.99
N ILE A 324 -17.31 -10.85 -13.72
CA ILE A 324 -16.28 -11.67 -13.06
C ILE A 324 -16.74 -13.13 -13.02
N LEU A 325 -17.97 -13.39 -12.57
CA LEU A 325 -18.52 -14.75 -12.53
C LEU A 325 -18.67 -15.35 -13.93
N ASP A 326 -19.00 -14.54 -14.95
CA ASP A 326 -19.02 -14.96 -16.35
C ASP A 326 -17.63 -15.43 -16.81
N ASP A 327 -16.57 -14.69 -16.48
CA ASP A 327 -15.19 -15.08 -16.78
C ASP A 327 -14.80 -16.39 -16.08
N VAL A 328 -15.16 -16.54 -14.80
CA VAL A 328 -14.93 -17.77 -14.03
C VAL A 328 -15.61 -18.97 -14.71
N CYS A 329 -16.91 -18.87 -15.00
CA CYS A 329 -17.65 -19.94 -15.67
C CYS A 329 -17.00 -20.33 -17.00
N ASN A 330 -16.72 -19.34 -17.87
CA ASN A 330 -16.14 -19.57 -19.19
C ASN A 330 -14.78 -20.26 -19.12
N ARG A 331 -13.94 -19.86 -18.17
CA ARG A 331 -12.59 -20.44 -18.00
C ARG A 331 -12.63 -21.85 -17.43
N ILE A 332 -13.49 -22.13 -16.45
CA ILE A 332 -13.69 -23.48 -15.92
C ILE A 332 -14.20 -24.38 -17.05
N GLU A 333 -15.24 -23.96 -17.78
CA GLU A 333 -15.78 -24.72 -18.92
C GLU A 333 -14.72 -25.00 -19.98
N SER A 334 -13.92 -23.98 -20.34
CA SER A 334 -12.83 -24.12 -21.32
C SER A 334 -11.74 -25.09 -20.83
N ARG A 335 -11.37 -25.02 -19.55
CA ARG A 335 -10.35 -25.90 -18.96
C ARG A 335 -10.86 -27.35 -18.85
N VAL A 336 -12.13 -27.55 -18.48
CA VAL A 336 -12.77 -28.87 -18.48
C VAL A 336 -12.77 -29.44 -19.89
N ALA A 337 -13.19 -28.68 -20.91
CA ALA A 337 -13.19 -29.14 -22.29
C ALA A 337 -11.81 -29.58 -22.77
N ALA A 338 -10.77 -28.80 -22.46
CA ALA A 338 -9.38 -29.15 -22.76
C ALA A 338 -8.94 -30.43 -22.04
N LEU A 339 -9.17 -30.51 -20.73
CA LEU A 339 -8.79 -31.68 -19.91
C LEU A 339 -9.50 -32.96 -20.37
N MET A 340 -10.78 -32.88 -20.72
CA MET A 340 -11.54 -34.06 -21.18
C MET A 340 -11.05 -34.57 -22.54
N ASN A 341 -10.62 -33.66 -23.42
CA ASN A 341 -10.00 -34.04 -24.69
C ASN A 341 -8.67 -34.80 -24.48
N ASP A 342 -7.91 -34.43 -23.44
CA ASP A 342 -6.62 -35.04 -23.11
C ASP A 342 -6.79 -36.38 -22.37
N LEU A 343 -7.68 -36.45 -21.38
CA LEU A 343 -7.90 -37.66 -20.57
C LEU A 343 -8.59 -38.78 -21.34
N GLN A 344 -9.45 -38.45 -22.32
CA GLN A 344 -10.28 -39.40 -23.08
C GLN A 344 -11.05 -40.41 -22.20
N ALA A 345 -11.30 -40.07 -20.93
CA ALA A 345 -11.90 -40.92 -19.91
C ALA A 345 -13.32 -40.45 -19.59
N PHE A 346 -14.28 -41.38 -19.49
CA PHE A 346 -15.73 -41.16 -19.31
C PHE A 346 -16.36 -40.16 -20.30
N PRO A 347 -17.42 -40.51 -21.04
CA PRO A 347 -17.96 -39.58 -22.04
C PRO A 347 -18.62 -38.36 -21.37
N LEU A 348 -18.01 -37.19 -21.57
CA LEU A 348 -18.58 -35.91 -21.15
C LEU A 348 -19.91 -35.70 -21.89
N ARG A 349 -21.02 -35.58 -21.15
CA ARG A 349 -22.36 -35.33 -21.68
C ARG A 349 -22.63 -33.83 -21.80
N SER A 350 -22.36 -33.11 -20.71
CA SER A 350 -22.63 -31.69 -20.60
C SER A 350 -21.74 -31.04 -19.56
N THR A 351 -21.50 -29.75 -19.74
CA THR A 351 -20.98 -28.86 -18.71
C THR A 351 -21.89 -27.65 -18.70
N HIS A 352 -22.41 -27.32 -17.52
CA HIS A 352 -23.31 -26.19 -17.36
C HIS A 352 -22.96 -25.40 -16.12
N SER A 353 -22.70 -24.10 -16.30
CA SER A 353 -22.46 -23.20 -15.19
C SER A 353 -23.65 -22.30 -14.90
N ILE A 354 -24.03 -22.24 -13.63
CA ILE A 354 -24.96 -21.25 -13.09
C ILE A 354 -24.22 -20.28 -12.19
N LYS A 355 -24.77 -19.07 -12.03
CA LYS A 355 -24.17 -18.01 -11.21
C LYS A 355 -25.23 -17.33 -10.38
N ASN A 356 -24.91 -17.06 -9.13
CA ASN A 356 -25.68 -16.25 -8.22
C ASN A 356 -24.88 -14.97 -7.91
N VAL A 357 -25.29 -13.85 -8.52
CA VAL A 357 -24.61 -12.55 -8.38
C VAL A 357 -24.74 -12.01 -6.96
N GLU A 358 -25.87 -12.23 -6.30
CA GLU A 358 -26.12 -11.78 -4.93
C GLU A 358 -25.24 -12.53 -3.93
N GLN A 359 -25.15 -13.86 -4.09
CA GLN A 359 -24.29 -14.71 -3.27
C GLN A 359 -22.82 -14.70 -3.71
N ARG A 360 -22.50 -14.05 -4.85
CA ARG A 360 -21.16 -14.00 -5.45
C ARG A 360 -20.55 -15.39 -5.73
N ILE A 361 -21.40 -16.33 -6.13
CA ILE A 361 -21.04 -17.74 -6.35
C ILE A 361 -21.28 -18.12 -7.80
N SER A 362 -20.40 -18.94 -8.34
CA SER A 362 -20.60 -19.71 -9.57
C SER A 362 -20.54 -21.21 -9.26
N GLU A 363 -21.38 -21.97 -9.93
CA GLU A 363 -21.48 -23.43 -9.80
C GLU A 363 -21.43 -24.03 -11.18
N THR A 364 -20.36 -24.77 -11.47
CA THR A 364 -20.18 -25.50 -12.72
C THR A 364 -20.45 -26.97 -12.45
N CYS A 365 -21.51 -27.50 -13.06
CA CYS A 365 -21.85 -28.91 -13.03
C CYS A 365 -21.35 -29.59 -14.31
N ILE A 366 -20.51 -30.60 -14.14
CA ILE A 366 -19.96 -31.45 -15.19
C ILE A 366 -20.66 -32.80 -15.10
N GLN A 367 -21.34 -33.22 -16.16
CA GLN A 367 -22.04 -34.50 -16.21
C GLN A 367 -21.44 -35.43 -17.24
N PHE A 368 -21.26 -36.68 -16.85
CA PHE A 368 -20.77 -37.76 -17.68
C PHE A 368 -21.89 -38.77 -17.95
N GLU A 369 -21.96 -39.25 -19.18
CA GLU A 369 -22.92 -40.28 -19.60
C GLU A 369 -22.38 -41.68 -19.26
N LYS A 370 -23.28 -42.64 -19.07
CA LYS A 370 -22.87 -44.04 -18.99
C LYS A 370 -22.47 -44.56 -20.37
N ASP A 371 -21.51 -45.47 -20.42
CA ASP A 371 -21.02 -46.08 -21.67
C ASP A 371 -20.67 -47.55 -21.42
N GLU A 372 -21.60 -48.42 -21.78
CA GLU A 372 -21.44 -49.86 -21.62
C GLU A 372 -20.28 -50.42 -22.46
N GLN A 373 -19.92 -49.78 -23.58
CA GLN A 373 -18.79 -50.21 -24.42
C GLN A 373 -17.44 -49.90 -23.77
N LYS A 374 -17.39 -48.87 -22.92
CA LYS A 374 -16.21 -48.50 -22.11
C LYS A 374 -16.25 -49.08 -20.70
N GLY A 375 -17.21 -49.97 -20.40
CA GLY A 375 -17.33 -50.62 -19.10
C GLY A 375 -17.89 -49.72 -17.99
N ILE A 376 -18.63 -48.68 -18.35
CA ILE A 376 -19.17 -47.67 -17.43
C ILE A 376 -20.71 -47.82 -17.35
N PRO A 377 -21.26 -48.40 -16.29
CA PRO A 377 -22.70 -48.71 -16.21
C PRO A 377 -23.56 -47.57 -15.63
N PHE A 378 -22.95 -46.50 -15.13
CA PHE A 378 -23.65 -45.42 -14.41
C PHE A 378 -23.18 -44.03 -14.84
N ARG A 379 -23.94 -43.00 -14.46
CA ARG A 379 -23.62 -41.59 -14.71
C ARG A 379 -22.80 -41.02 -13.58
N ILE A 380 -22.01 -40.00 -13.88
CA ILE A 380 -21.22 -39.25 -12.89
C ILE A 380 -21.56 -37.77 -12.99
N ALA A 381 -21.67 -37.10 -11.86
CA ALA A 381 -21.68 -35.65 -11.78
C ALA A 381 -20.55 -35.15 -10.88
N ILE A 382 -19.86 -34.11 -11.36
CA ILE A 382 -18.87 -33.35 -10.59
C ILE A 382 -19.35 -31.91 -10.54
N LEU A 383 -19.41 -31.34 -9.34
CA LEU A 383 -19.72 -29.95 -9.10
C LEU A 383 -18.46 -29.22 -8.66
N ILE A 384 -18.16 -28.10 -9.31
CA ILE A 384 -17.17 -27.13 -8.87
C ILE A 384 -17.92 -25.86 -8.48
N ARG A 385 -17.85 -25.50 -7.19
CA ARG A 385 -18.40 -24.27 -6.66
C ARG A 385 -17.27 -23.28 -6.41
N VAL A 386 -17.37 -22.09 -7.00
CA VAL A 386 -16.39 -21.01 -6.83
C VAL A 386 -17.08 -19.79 -6.25
N ALA A 387 -16.67 -19.38 -5.05
CA ALA A 387 -17.13 -18.19 -4.36
C ALA A 387 -16.08 -17.08 -4.49
N LEU A 388 -16.49 -15.89 -4.93
CA LEU A 388 -15.65 -14.69 -4.94
C LEU A 388 -15.52 -14.16 -3.51
N LEU A 389 -14.31 -14.25 -2.94
CA LEU A 389 -14.02 -13.82 -1.58
C LEU A 389 -13.58 -12.35 -1.52
N ASP A 390 -12.73 -11.94 -2.46
CA ASP A 390 -12.20 -10.58 -2.56
C ASP A 390 -12.20 -10.16 -4.03
N ASP A 391 -12.64 -8.94 -4.26
CA ASP A 391 -12.95 -8.39 -5.57
C ASP A 391 -12.03 -7.22 -5.97
N ASN A 392 -10.86 -7.12 -5.30
CA ASN A 392 -9.75 -6.22 -5.59
C ASN A 392 -9.58 -5.94 -7.09
N LEU A 393 -9.56 -4.64 -7.44
CA LEU A 393 -9.38 -4.14 -8.82
C LEU A 393 -8.06 -4.63 -9.42
N GLY A 394 -8.11 -5.79 -10.10
CA GLY A 394 -7.03 -6.36 -10.91
C GLY A 394 -6.80 -7.85 -10.74
N LYS A 395 -7.05 -8.42 -9.54
CA LYS A 395 -6.80 -9.85 -9.22
C LYS A 395 -7.82 -10.35 -8.19
N PRO A 396 -9.00 -10.82 -8.62
CA PRO A 396 -10.01 -11.35 -7.71
C PRO A 396 -9.52 -12.64 -7.03
N ILE A 397 -9.85 -12.79 -5.75
CA ILE A 397 -9.54 -13.98 -4.95
C ILE A 397 -10.79 -14.80 -4.77
N PHE A 398 -10.66 -16.10 -5.00
CA PHE A 398 -11.74 -17.05 -4.95
C PHE A 398 -11.48 -18.14 -3.91
N ARG A 399 -12.57 -18.74 -3.42
CA ARG A 399 -12.57 -20.06 -2.79
C ARG A 399 -13.26 -21.02 -3.72
N ALA A 400 -12.60 -22.13 -4.01
CA ALA A 400 -13.19 -23.22 -4.78
C ALA A 400 -13.41 -24.44 -3.88
N GLU A 401 -14.55 -25.08 -4.08
CA GLU A 401 -14.95 -26.32 -3.44
C GLU A 401 -15.48 -27.28 -4.51
N ALA A 402 -15.34 -28.59 -4.30
CA ALA A 402 -15.82 -29.58 -5.25
C ALA A 402 -16.54 -30.76 -4.58
N ALA A 403 -17.47 -31.37 -5.32
CA ALA A 403 -18.20 -32.57 -4.91
C ALA A 403 -18.35 -33.48 -6.13
N ALA A 404 -18.38 -34.80 -5.90
CA ALA A 404 -18.61 -35.77 -6.96
C ALA A 404 -19.50 -36.91 -6.48
N ALA A 405 -20.34 -37.43 -7.38
CA ALA A 405 -21.15 -38.61 -7.12
C ALA A 405 -21.49 -39.38 -8.40
N CYS A 406 -21.90 -40.62 -8.25
CA CYS A 406 -22.45 -41.45 -9.32
C CYS A 406 -23.83 -42.01 -8.98
N ALA A 407 -24.62 -42.30 -10.01
CA ALA A 407 -25.94 -42.92 -9.92
C ALA A 407 -26.33 -43.62 -11.24
N ASP A 408 -27.31 -44.50 -11.20
CA ASP A 408 -27.91 -45.15 -12.38
C ASP A 408 -28.63 -44.14 -13.31
N LYS A 409 -29.12 -43.04 -12.74
CA LYS A 409 -29.81 -41.92 -13.41
C LYS A 409 -29.02 -40.61 -13.29
N ASP A 410 -29.60 -39.52 -13.80
CA ASP A 410 -29.00 -38.19 -13.64
C ASP A 410 -28.89 -37.80 -12.18
N VAL A 411 -27.68 -37.40 -11.76
CA VAL A 411 -27.41 -36.88 -10.42
C VAL A 411 -27.80 -35.40 -10.38
N PRO A 412 -28.86 -35.02 -9.64
CA PRO A 412 -29.23 -33.62 -9.47
C PRO A 412 -28.20 -32.89 -8.60
N VAL A 413 -27.91 -31.63 -8.92
CA VAL A 413 -26.91 -30.82 -8.19
C VAL A 413 -27.27 -30.66 -6.70
N ASP A 414 -28.56 -30.54 -6.39
CA ASP A 414 -29.09 -30.43 -5.02
C ASP A 414 -28.99 -31.73 -4.21
N LYS A 415 -28.72 -32.86 -4.86
CA LYS A 415 -28.52 -34.17 -4.21
C LYS A 415 -27.05 -34.60 -4.15
N LEU A 416 -26.12 -33.76 -4.60
CA LEU A 416 -24.69 -34.04 -4.46
C LEU A 416 -24.25 -34.01 -2.99
N PRO A 417 -23.20 -34.77 -2.63
CA PRO A 417 -22.64 -34.71 -1.29
C PRO A 417 -22.08 -33.32 -0.96
N PRO A 418 -21.83 -33.00 0.32
CA PRO A 418 -21.19 -31.76 0.72
C PRO A 418 -19.87 -31.54 -0.01
N SER A 419 -19.66 -30.33 -0.51
CA SER A 419 -18.43 -29.95 -1.19
C SER A 419 -17.25 -29.88 -0.23
N VAL A 420 -16.08 -30.30 -0.72
CA VAL A 420 -14.81 -30.18 -0.01
C VAL A 420 -14.00 -29.01 -0.55
N PRO A 421 -13.32 -28.23 0.29
CA PRO A 421 -12.48 -27.12 -0.18
C PRO A 421 -11.29 -27.66 -0.96
N ILE A 422 -11.00 -27.04 -2.11
CA ILE A 422 -9.91 -27.47 -3.01
C ILE A 422 -8.89 -26.37 -3.30
N HIS A 423 -9.29 -25.08 -3.22
CA HIS A 423 -8.38 -23.96 -3.44
C HIS A 423 -8.87 -22.68 -2.77
N THR A 424 -7.94 -21.81 -2.39
CA THR A 424 -8.22 -20.42 -2.04
C THR A 424 -7.11 -19.53 -2.58
N GLY A 425 -7.43 -18.61 -3.49
CA GLY A 425 -6.43 -17.79 -4.18
C GLY A 425 -6.92 -17.22 -5.51
N GLU A 426 -5.99 -16.80 -6.36
CA GLU A 426 -6.28 -16.38 -7.75
C GLU A 426 -6.83 -17.57 -8.56
N LEU A 427 -7.71 -17.30 -9.54
CA LEU A 427 -8.37 -18.33 -10.35
C LEU A 427 -7.36 -19.08 -11.24
N GLU A 428 -6.40 -18.37 -11.82
CA GLU A 428 -5.35 -18.93 -12.67
C GLU A 428 -4.56 -20.01 -11.92
N LEU A 429 -4.26 -19.78 -10.63
CA LEU A 429 -3.58 -20.77 -9.81
C LEU A 429 -4.41 -22.03 -9.58
N LEU A 430 -5.74 -21.93 -9.53
CA LEU A 430 -6.59 -23.13 -9.51
C LEU A 430 -6.47 -23.86 -10.85
N LEU A 431 -6.73 -23.16 -11.96
CA LEU A 431 -6.85 -23.76 -13.30
C LEU A 431 -5.53 -24.38 -13.82
N ASP A 432 -4.40 -23.81 -13.41
CA ASP A 432 -3.05 -24.26 -13.78
C ASP A 432 -2.46 -25.27 -12.78
N SER A 433 -3.15 -25.52 -11.66
CA SER A 433 -2.66 -26.47 -10.65
C SER A 433 -2.99 -27.92 -10.98
N ALA A 434 -2.12 -28.82 -10.52
CA ALA A 434 -2.42 -30.25 -10.42
C ALA A 434 -3.66 -30.53 -9.53
N CYS A 435 -4.07 -29.58 -8.67
CA CYS A 435 -5.27 -29.71 -7.85
C CYS A 435 -6.54 -29.73 -8.69
N PHE A 436 -6.62 -28.93 -9.77
CA PHE A 436 -7.81 -28.90 -10.62
C PHE A 436 -7.99 -30.21 -11.40
N GLU A 437 -6.92 -30.74 -12.00
CA GLU A 437 -6.94 -32.05 -12.65
C GLU A 437 -7.19 -33.18 -11.64
N GLY A 438 -6.64 -33.06 -10.43
CA GLY A 438 -6.81 -34.01 -9.34
C GLY A 438 -8.27 -34.26 -8.96
N ILE A 439 -9.16 -33.28 -9.10
CA ILE A 439 -10.61 -33.46 -8.86
C ILE A 439 -11.17 -34.54 -9.79
N PHE A 440 -10.87 -34.44 -11.09
CA PHE A 440 -11.37 -35.35 -12.11
C PHE A 440 -10.69 -36.71 -12.01
N VAL A 441 -9.37 -36.73 -11.87
CA VAL A 441 -8.62 -37.99 -11.77
C VAL A 441 -9.07 -38.78 -10.55
N SER A 442 -9.16 -38.17 -9.36
CA SER A 442 -9.58 -38.88 -8.14
C SER A 442 -11.03 -39.36 -8.19
N SER A 443 -11.95 -38.55 -8.73
CA SER A 443 -13.37 -38.91 -8.82
C SER A 443 -13.60 -40.05 -9.82
N LEU A 444 -12.95 -39.98 -10.99
CA LEU A 444 -13.08 -40.99 -12.03
C LEU A 444 -12.36 -42.30 -11.65
N ASP A 445 -11.21 -42.23 -10.97
CA ASP A 445 -10.49 -43.40 -10.46
C ASP A 445 -11.28 -44.13 -9.37
N ASP A 446 -11.90 -43.41 -8.43
CA ASP A 446 -12.79 -44.02 -7.42
C ASP A 446 -14.01 -44.69 -8.09
N ALA A 447 -14.56 -44.07 -9.14
CA ALA A 447 -15.64 -44.67 -9.92
C ALA A 447 -15.21 -45.99 -10.60
N TYR A 448 -14.05 -46.04 -11.24
CA TYR A 448 -13.52 -47.28 -11.83
C TYR A 448 -13.21 -48.33 -10.77
N THR A 449 -12.60 -47.94 -9.65
CA THR A 449 -12.31 -48.83 -8.52
C THR A 449 -13.58 -49.50 -7.99
N ARG A 450 -14.71 -48.76 -7.93
CA ARG A 450 -16.01 -49.31 -7.53
C ARG A 450 -16.58 -50.30 -8.54
N ILE A 451 -16.41 -50.03 -9.83
CA ILE A 451 -16.80 -50.96 -10.90
C ILE A 451 -16.01 -52.27 -10.77
N GLU A 452 -14.69 -52.21 -10.57
CA GLU A 452 -13.85 -53.39 -10.36
C GLU A 452 -14.24 -54.20 -9.12
N GLN A 453 -14.71 -53.52 -8.07
CA GLN A 453 -15.19 -54.15 -6.84
C GLN A 453 -16.65 -54.65 -6.93
N GLY A 454 -17.34 -54.45 -8.06
CA GLY A 454 -18.75 -54.81 -8.23
C GLY A 454 -19.72 -54.00 -7.38
N LYS A 455 -19.31 -52.82 -6.87
CA LYS A 455 -20.11 -51.93 -6.03
C LYS A 455 -20.81 -50.87 -6.87
N LEU A 456 -21.80 -51.32 -7.65
CA LEU A 456 -22.60 -50.43 -8.49
C LEU A 456 -23.68 -49.72 -7.65
N PRO A 457 -24.07 -48.49 -8.01
CA PRO A 457 -25.23 -47.84 -7.38
C PRO A 457 -26.49 -48.67 -7.57
N GLU A 458 -27.30 -48.83 -6.51
CA GLU A 458 -28.65 -49.37 -6.62
C GLU A 458 -29.60 -48.38 -7.32
N GLU A 459 -30.81 -48.82 -7.68
CA GLU A 459 -31.79 -47.97 -8.38
C GLU A 459 -32.12 -46.73 -7.54
N ASP A 460 -31.99 -45.54 -8.13
CA ASP A 460 -32.16 -44.23 -7.49
C ASP A 460 -31.17 -43.93 -6.34
N GLU A 461 -30.13 -44.76 -6.15
CA GLU A 461 -29.06 -44.52 -5.17
C GLU A 461 -28.02 -43.52 -5.71
N ILE A 462 -27.70 -42.51 -4.90
CA ILE A 462 -26.62 -41.55 -5.19
C ILE A 462 -25.44 -41.88 -4.28
N VAL A 463 -24.32 -42.24 -4.91
CA VAL A 463 -23.12 -42.67 -4.21
C VAL A 463 -22.04 -41.60 -4.34
N ALA A 464 -21.56 -41.10 -3.19
CA ALA A 464 -20.48 -40.11 -3.17
C ALA A 464 -19.16 -40.72 -3.68
N LEU A 465 -18.46 -39.93 -4.50
CA LEU A 465 -17.13 -40.23 -5.01
C LEU A 465 -16.08 -39.37 -4.32
N THR A 466 -14.86 -39.87 -4.28
CA THR A 466 -13.72 -39.21 -3.63
C THR A 466 -13.25 -38.01 -4.45
N VAL A 467 -13.06 -36.88 -3.76
CA VAL A 467 -12.43 -35.68 -4.30
C VAL A 467 -11.20 -35.38 -3.44
N GLN A 468 -10.01 -35.42 -4.03
CA GLN A 468 -8.77 -35.09 -3.31
C GLN A 468 -8.38 -33.61 -3.47
N GLN A 469 -7.86 -33.01 -2.39
CA GLN A 469 -6.97 -31.86 -2.49
C GLN A 469 -5.66 -32.37 -3.09
N GLY A 470 -5.29 -31.92 -4.28
CA GLY A 470 -3.95 -32.19 -4.81
C GLY A 470 -2.90 -31.70 -3.80
N ALA A 471 -1.81 -32.46 -3.63
CA ALA A 471 -0.66 -31.95 -2.88
C ALA A 471 -0.11 -30.73 -3.61
N ALA A 472 -0.04 -29.59 -2.92
CA ALA A 472 0.50 -28.34 -3.43
C ALA A 472 1.99 -28.43 -3.78
#